data_AF-A0A428P9Y5-F1
#
_entry.id   AF-A0A428P9Y5-F1
#
_cell.length_a   1.000
_cell.length_b   1.000
_cell.length_c   1.000
_cell.angle_alpha   90.00
_cell.angle_beta   90.00
_cell.angle_gamma   90.00
#
_symmetry.space_group_name_H-M   'P 1'
#
loop_
_entity.id
_entity.type
_entity.pdbx_description
1 polymer ?
#
loop_
_entity_poly.entity_id
_entity_poly.type
_entity_poly.pdbx_seq_one_letter_code
_entity_poly.pdbx_strand_id
1 'polypeptide(L)'
;MSYEKSGSTHKVLSIILRLGQICCAAIVLGILARFSYLLTIRQVHENSRLVYAMVVAGMSIIYSFLLCPPFRNLFMSFPCDFILFIMWLVAYCLLQTQSGTRTCSSAWYRDYWGYYWGSYWRVGRPGINVHRAGCSHWRTVLAFSFIAWFAYLLSGILGIYVFHKYIKVKETANEFKHQAKKHLGRDSQENDYGRPVNEPTGAGVSQPVTEVSQV
;
A
#
# COMPACT_ATOMS: atom_id res chain seq x y z
N MET A 1 24.70 -19.88 0.58
CA MET A 1 23.45 -20.09 1.34
C MET A 1 22.36 -19.20 0.73
N SER A 2 21.43 -19.83 0.00
CA SER A 2 20.05 -19.38 -0.25
C SER A 2 19.77 -18.21 -1.22
N TYR A 3 19.97 -18.41 -2.54
CA TYR A 3 19.33 -17.57 -3.58
C TYR A 3 18.20 -18.28 -4.36
N GLU A 4 17.93 -19.56 -4.09
CA GLU A 4 16.89 -20.35 -4.79
C GLU A 4 15.46 -20.16 -4.25
N LYS A 5 15.26 -19.31 -3.23
CA LYS A 5 13.94 -19.08 -2.57
C LYS A 5 13.24 -17.77 -3.00
N SER A 6 13.70 -17.12 -4.07
CA SER A 6 13.34 -15.72 -4.40
C SER A 6 11.86 -15.51 -4.79
N GLY A 7 11.18 -16.52 -5.36
CA GLY A 7 9.78 -16.40 -5.80
C GLY A 7 8.74 -16.26 -4.68
N SER A 8 8.98 -16.90 -3.54
CA SER A 8 8.05 -16.90 -2.39
C SER A 8 8.40 -15.82 -1.36
N THR A 9 9.69 -15.54 -1.16
CA THR A 9 10.15 -14.54 -0.18
C THR A 9 9.61 -13.13 -0.50
N HIS A 10 9.60 -12.73 -1.77
CA HIS A 10 9.11 -11.41 -2.14
C HIS A 10 7.60 -11.23 -1.91
N LYS A 11 6.83 -12.32 -2.03
CA LYS A 11 5.38 -12.31 -1.77
C LYS A 11 5.10 -12.16 -0.28
N VAL A 12 5.77 -12.95 0.55
CA VAL A 12 5.63 -12.89 2.01
C VAL A 12 6.10 -11.55 2.55
N LEU A 13 7.24 -11.04 2.07
CA LEU A 13 7.76 -9.74 2.48
C LEU A 13 6.79 -8.60 2.16
N SER A 14 6.17 -8.62 0.97
CA SER A 14 5.17 -7.62 0.58
C SER A 14 3.93 -7.65 1.48
N ILE A 15 3.50 -8.84 1.93
CA ILE A 15 2.33 -8.99 2.81
C ILE A 15 2.64 -8.47 4.21
N ILE A 16 3.76 -8.87 4.79
CA ILE A 16 4.19 -8.42 6.13
C ILE A 16 4.35 -6.90 6.14
N LEU A 17 4.92 -6.34 5.09
CA LEU A 17 5.18 -4.91 4.99
C LEU A 17 3.87 -4.10 4.87
N ARG A 18 2.88 -4.60 4.12
CA ARG A 18 1.51 -4.07 4.10
C ARG A 18 0.83 -4.11 5.47
N LEU A 19 0.90 -5.25 6.16
CA LEU A 19 0.35 -5.38 7.52
C LEU A 19 1.04 -4.42 8.49
N GLY A 20 2.37 -4.27 8.38
CA GLY A 20 3.16 -3.33 9.17
C GLY A 20 2.69 -1.89 8.98
N GLN A 21 2.43 -1.47 7.74
CA GLN A 21 1.88 -0.14 7.44
C GLN A 21 0.52 0.08 8.12
N ILE A 22 -0.42 -0.87 7.97
CA ILE A 22 -1.76 -0.78 8.57
C ILE A 22 -1.67 -0.69 10.09
N CYS A 23 -0.85 -1.55 10.71
CA CYS A 23 -0.65 -1.55 12.16
C CYS A 23 -0.07 -0.21 12.64
N CYS A 24 0.94 0.34 11.97
CA CYS A 24 1.53 1.63 12.34
C CYS A 24 0.51 2.77 12.20
N ALA A 25 -0.21 2.81 11.08
CA ALA A 25 -1.26 3.80 10.84
C ALA A 25 -2.38 3.73 11.87
N ALA A 26 -2.85 2.54 12.20
CA ALA A 26 -3.90 2.31 13.19
C ALA A 26 -3.47 2.74 14.61
N ILE A 27 -2.22 2.47 15.01
CA ILE A 27 -1.68 2.91 16.31
C ILE A 27 -1.65 4.44 16.39
N VAL A 28 -1.12 5.12 15.36
CA VAL A 28 -1.05 6.59 15.32
C VAL A 28 -2.45 7.19 15.32
N LEU A 29 -3.35 6.66 14.48
CA LEU A 29 -4.74 7.10 14.42
C LEU A 29 -5.45 6.91 15.75
N GLY A 30 -5.30 5.76 16.41
CA GLY A 30 -5.96 5.48 17.69
C GLY A 30 -5.52 6.43 18.81
N ILE A 31 -4.22 6.75 18.89
CA ILE A 31 -3.70 7.69 19.88
C ILE A 31 -4.21 9.11 19.60
N LEU A 32 -4.14 9.56 18.34
CA LEU A 32 -4.61 10.90 17.95
C LEU A 32 -6.14 11.04 18.05
N ALA A 33 -6.90 9.99 17.72
CA ALA A 33 -8.36 9.96 17.84
C ALA A 33 -8.82 10.11 19.28
N ARG A 34 -8.18 9.36 20.19
CA ARG A 34 -8.44 9.52 21.62
C ARG A 34 -8.15 10.94 22.08
N PHE A 35 -7.09 11.57 21.58
CA PHE A 35 -6.76 12.95 21.93
C PHE A 35 -7.80 13.94 21.40
N SER A 36 -8.19 13.85 20.12
CA SER A 36 -9.24 14.71 19.54
C SER A 36 -10.56 14.56 20.29
N TYR A 37 -10.97 13.34 20.65
CA TYR A 37 -12.16 13.11 21.47
C TYR A 37 -12.15 13.91 22.79
N LEU A 38 -11.00 13.96 23.48
CA LEU A 38 -10.84 14.73 24.71
C LEU A 38 -10.93 16.25 24.47
N LEU A 39 -10.46 16.73 23.32
CA LEU A 39 -10.57 18.13 22.91
C LEU A 39 -12.01 18.51 22.56
N THR A 40 -12.73 17.64 21.84
CA THR A 40 -14.13 17.87 21.44
C THR A 40 -15.04 18.03 22.65
N ILE A 41 -14.85 17.21 23.69
CA ILE A 41 -15.61 17.33 24.96
C ILE A 41 -15.45 18.72 25.60
N ARG A 42 -14.34 19.41 25.32
CA ARG A 42 -14.02 20.71 25.92
C ARG A 42 -14.21 21.90 24.98
N GLN A 43 -14.69 21.69 23.74
CA GLN A 43 -14.90 22.76 22.76
C GLN A 43 -13.64 23.61 22.52
N VAL A 44 -12.46 23.00 22.61
CA VAL A 44 -11.18 23.68 22.41
C VAL A 44 -10.74 23.53 20.95
N HIS A 45 -10.13 24.57 20.41
CA HIS A 45 -9.64 24.55 19.04
C HIS A 45 -8.61 23.43 18.81
N GLU A 46 -8.90 22.56 17.85
CA GLU A 46 -7.99 21.50 17.44
C GLU A 46 -6.81 22.06 16.64
N ASN A 47 -5.60 21.58 16.93
CA ASN A 47 -4.42 21.94 16.15
C ASN A 47 -4.49 21.31 14.75
N SER A 48 -4.48 22.14 13.71
CA SER A 48 -4.56 21.71 12.30
C SER A 48 -3.49 20.68 11.90
N ARG A 49 -2.30 20.73 12.52
CA ARG A 49 -1.19 19.78 12.30
C ARG A 49 -1.52 18.35 12.78
N LEU A 50 -2.22 18.23 13.91
CA LEU A 50 -2.64 16.94 14.45
C LEU A 50 -3.78 16.35 13.62
N VAL A 51 -4.72 17.19 13.21
CA VAL A 51 -5.81 16.81 12.30
C VAL A 51 -5.25 16.31 10.98
N TYR A 52 -4.22 16.97 10.42
CA TYR A 52 -3.52 16.50 9.22
C TYR A 52 -2.97 15.07 9.40
N ALA A 53 -2.23 14.80 10.48
CA ALA A 53 -1.68 13.47 10.74
C ALA A 53 -2.79 12.41 10.91
N MET A 54 -3.91 12.79 11.52
CA MET A 54 -5.07 11.92 11.71
C MET A 54 -5.75 11.58 10.37
N VAL A 55 -5.93 12.57 9.50
CA VAL A 55 -6.50 12.38 8.14
C VAL A 55 -5.57 11.52 7.29
N VAL A 56 -4.26 11.76 7.32
CA VAL A 56 -3.27 10.94 6.61
C VAL A 56 -3.33 9.48 7.09
N ALA A 57 -3.40 9.26 8.41
CA ALA A 57 -3.54 7.92 8.96
C ALA A 57 -4.86 7.24 8.52
N GLY A 58 -5.98 7.97 8.52
CA GLY A 58 -7.27 7.46 8.02
C GLY A 58 -7.24 7.10 6.53
N MET A 59 -6.73 7.99 5.68
CA MET A 59 -6.54 7.73 4.25
C MET A 59 -5.70 6.48 4.02
N SER A 60 -4.61 6.33 4.78
CA SER A 60 -3.71 5.19 4.64
C SER A 60 -4.38 3.85 4.94
N ILE A 61 -5.27 3.78 5.94
CA ILE A 61 -6.05 2.58 6.27
C ILE A 61 -7.06 2.27 5.16
N ILE A 62 -7.77 3.28 4.65
CA ILE A 62 -8.73 3.13 3.55
C ILE A 62 -8.02 2.60 2.31
N TYR A 63 -6.88 3.19 1.94
CA TYR A 63 -6.08 2.71 0.82
C TYR A 63 -5.60 1.28 1.03
N SER A 64 -5.13 0.93 2.23
CA SER A 64 -4.74 -0.45 2.54
C SER A 64 -5.89 -1.44 2.38
N PHE A 65 -7.12 -1.05 2.73
CA PHE A 65 -8.30 -1.89 2.56
C PHE A 65 -8.67 -2.05 1.07
N LEU A 66 -8.65 -0.95 0.31
CA LEU A 66 -8.92 -0.95 -1.13
C LEU A 66 -7.87 -1.70 -1.95
N LEU A 67 -6.61 -1.71 -1.50
CA LEU A 67 -5.49 -2.38 -2.15
C LEU A 67 -5.24 -3.80 -1.61
N CYS A 68 -6.09 -4.27 -0.68
CA CYS A 68 -6.03 -5.64 -0.15
C CYS A 68 -6.21 -6.75 -1.23
N PRO A 69 -6.93 -6.58 -2.35
CA PRO A 69 -6.95 -7.56 -3.43
C PRO A 69 -5.61 -7.54 -4.20
N PRO A 70 -4.74 -8.54 -4.04
CA PRO A 70 -3.34 -8.43 -4.44
C PRO A 70 -3.09 -8.65 -5.95
N PHE A 71 -4.11 -9.01 -6.73
CA PHE A 71 -3.91 -9.46 -8.12
C PHE A 71 -4.45 -8.55 -9.23
N ARG A 72 -5.42 -7.67 -8.96
CA ARG A 72 -5.97 -6.79 -10.02
C ARG A 72 -5.40 -5.37 -10.00
N ASN A 73 -4.86 -4.91 -8.86
CA ASN A 73 -4.52 -3.49 -8.65
C ASN A 73 -3.03 -3.20 -8.44
N LEU A 74 -2.13 -4.13 -8.79
CA LEU A 74 -0.67 -3.92 -8.68
C LEU A 74 -0.21 -2.65 -9.44
N PHE A 75 -0.85 -2.35 -10.57
CA PHE A 75 -0.54 -1.16 -11.38
C PHE A 75 -0.88 0.15 -10.65
N MET A 76 -1.91 0.15 -9.81
CA MET A 76 -2.38 1.34 -9.08
C MET A 76 -1.79 1.44 -7.66
N SER A 77 -1.30 0.33 -7.09
CA SER A 77 -0.58 0.34 -5.80
C SER A 77 0.70 1.17 -5.85
N PHE A 78 1.48 1.06 -6.93
CA PHE A 78 2.78 1.72 -7.04
C PHE A 78 2.75 3.24 -6.78
N PRO A 79 1.94 4.05 -7.49
CA PRO A 79 1.87 5.49 -7.24
C PRO A 79 1.24 5.83 -5.89
N CYS A 80 0.25 5.05 -5.44
CA CYS A 80 -0.41 5.28 -4.16
C CYS A 80 0.56 5.12 -2.97
N ASP A 81 1.45 4.13 -3.01
CA ASP A 81 2.45 3.93 -1.95
C ASP A 81 3.46 5.08 -1.88
N PHE A 82 3.83 5.69 -3.02
CA PHE A 82 4.70 6.86 -3.06
C PHE A 82 4.02 8.14 -2.56
N ILE A 83 2.75 8.34 -2.89
CA ILE A 83 1.95 9.45 -2.36
C ILE A 83 1.83 9.33 -0.85
N LEU A 84 1.51 8.14 -0.33
CA LEU A 84 1.41 7.89 1.10
C LEU A 84 2.76 8.08 1.81
N PHE A 85 3.86 7.67 1.17
CA PHE A 85 5.21 7.98 1.67
C PHE A 85 5.42 9.49 1.87
N ILE A 86 5.08 10.33 0.89
CA ILE A 86 5.22 11.78 1.01
C ILE A 86 4.30 12.33 2.09
N MET A 87 3.04 11.88 2.15
CA MET A 87 2.09 12.33 3.17
C MET A 87 2.56 11.99 4.59
N TRP A 88 3.11 10.79 4.80
CA TRP A 88 3.68 10.40 6.10
C TRP A 88 4.97 11.15 6.43
N LEU A 89 5.80 11.48 5.45
CA LEU A 89 6.97 12.36 5.64
C LEU A 89 6.53 13.72 6.15
N VAL A 90 5.56 14.35 5.48
CA VAL A 90 5.04 15.67 5.87
C VAL A 90 4.39 15.60 7.25
N ALA A 91 3.61 14.55 7.53
CA ALA A 91 3.01 14.35 8.85
C ALA A 91 4.09 14.24 9.95
N TYR A 92 5.13 13.45 9.71
CA TYR A 92 6.26 13.32 10.63
C TYR A 92 6.97 14.67 10.86
N CYS A 93 7.28 15.40 9.79
CA CYS A 93 7.92 16.71 9.88
C CYS A 93 7.07 17.69 10.71
N LEU A 94 5.76 17.75 10.47
CA LEU A 94 4.85 18.62 11.23
C LEU A 94 4.82 18.26 12.73
N LEU A 95 4.81 16.97 13.06
CA LEU A 95 4.84 16.49 14.45
C LEU A 95 6.18 16.77 15.14
N GLN A 96 7.29 16.66 14.40
CA GLN A 96 8.64 17.01 14.89
C GLN A 96 8.77 18.51 15.15
N THR A 97 8.36 19.36 14.20
CA THR A 97 8.37 20.81 14.36
C THR A 97 7.57 21.25 15.59
N GLN A 98 6.50 20.54 15.92
CA GLN A 98 5.72 20.82 17.13
C GLN A 98 6.45 20.40 18.42
N SER A 99 7.23 19.32 18.36
CA SER A 99 7.96 18.76 19.50
C SER A 99 9.21 19.55 19.87
N GLY A 100 9.86 20.19 18.90
CA GLY A 100 11.12 20.90 19.09
C GLY A 100 12.26 20.02 19.62
N THR A 101 13.34 20.63 20.11
CA THR A 101 14.54 19.92 20.61
C THR A 101 14.31 19.17 21.92
N ARG A 102 13.20 19.46 22.64
CA ARG A 102 12.87 18.84 23.92
C ARG A 102 11.47 18.24 23.88
N THR A 103 11.32 17.08 23.25
CA THR A 103 10.07 16.37 22.96
C THR A 103 9.00 16.42 24.07
N CYS A 104 9.36 16.12 25.32
CA CYS A 104 8.42 16.10 26.46
C CYS A 104 8.59 17.29 27.43
N SER A 105 9.47 18.25 27.13
CA SER A 105 9.68 19.46 27.93
C SER A 105 9.39 20.73 27.14
N SER A 106 8.85 20.60 25.92
CA SER A 106 8.39 21.72 25.12
C SER A 106 7.19 22.43 25.79
N ALA A 107 7.12 23.76 25.66
CA ALA A 107 6.02 24.56 26.20
C ALA A 107 4.67 24.08 25.66
N TRP A 108 4.58 23.80 24.35
CA TRP A 108 3.38 23.24 23.75
C TRP A 108 3.00 21.88 24.33
N TYR A 109 3.99 21.03 24.59
CA TYR A 109 3.73 19.73 25.20
C TYR A 109 3.13 19.88 26.60
N ARG A 110 3.68 20.78 27.43
CA ARG A 110 3.20 20.97 28.80
C ARG A 110 1.82 21.64 28.85
N ASP A 111 1.63 22.67 28.05
CA ASP A 111 0.46 23.55 28.16
C ASP A 111 -0.74 23.06 27.32
N TYR A 112 -0.48 22.25 26.28
CA TYR A 112 -1.52 21.68 25.42
C TYR A 112 -1.60 20.15 25.58
N TRP A 113 -0.62 19.40 25.08
CA TRP A 113 -0.73 17.93 25.00
C TRP A 113 -0.86 17.25 26.36
N GLY A 114 0.09 17.47 27.28
CA GLY A 114 0.11 16.89 28.62
C GLY A 114 -1.03 17.38 29.50
N TYR A 115 -1.44 18.65 29.33
CA TYR A 115 -2.61 19.20 30.00
C TYR A 115 -3.87 18.44 29.59
N TYR A 116 -4.16 18.31 28.27
CA TYR A 116 -5.32 17.64 27.68
C TYR A 116 -5.22 16.11 27.55
N TRP A 117 -4.08 15.50 27.84
CA TRP A 117 -3.96 14.04 27.95
C TRP A 117 -4.10 13.56 29.40
N GLY A 118 -3.51 14.27 30.36
CA GLY A 118 -3.44 13.85 31.77
C GLY A 118 -4.71 14.04 32.60
N SER A 119 -5.83 14.42 32.00
CA SER A 119 -7.09 14.76 32.69
C SER A 119 -6.97 15.86 33.75
N TYR A 120 -5.89 16.66 33.71
CA TYR A 120 -5.64 17.73 34.69
C TYR A 120 -6.66 18.89 34.60
N TRP A 121 -7.39 18.99 33.49
CA TRP A 121 -8.55 19.88 33.37
C TRP A 121 -9.72 19.52 34.31
N ARG A 122 -9.73 18.33 34.95
CA ARG A 122 -10.75 17.95 35.94
C ARG A 122 -10.44 18.42 37.36
N VAL A 123 -9.19 18.76 37.69
CA VAL A 123 -8.72 18.95 39.08
C VAL A 123 -8.17 20.35 39.40
N GLY A 124 -8.24 21.30 38.48
CA GLY A 124 -7.65 22.64 38.68
C GLY A 124 -6.13 22.66 38.48
N ARG A 125 -5.55 23.87 38.39
CA ARG A 125 -4.20 24.14 37.86
C ARG A 125 -3.13 23.16 38.40
N PRO A 126 -2.51 22.33 37.55
CA PRO A 126 -1.57 21.33 38.02
C PRO A 126 -0.25 21.98 38.44
N GLY A 127 0.27 21.56 39.60
CA GLY A 127 1.67 21.75 39.96
C GLY A 127 2.62 20.98 39.02
N ILE A 128 3.91 21.26 39.19
CA ILE A 128 5.15 20.79 38.53
C ILE A 128 5.27 19.34 37.97
N ASN A 129 4.27 18.47 38.08
CA ASN A 129 4.31 17.06 37.68
C ASN A 129 3.69 16.72 36.31
N VAL A 130 3.31 17.72 35.50
CA VAL A 130 2.77 17.52 34.13
C VAL A 130 3.79 16.81 33.20
N HIS A 131 5.08 16.80 33.57
CA HIS A 131 6.18 16.26 32.77
C HIS A 131 6.10 14.75 32.44
N ARG A 132 5.27 13.95 33.12
CA ARG A 132 5.14 12.50 32.85
C ARG A 132 3.86 12.07 32.15
N ALA A 133 2.76 12.81 32.27
CA ALA A 133 1.48 12.37 31.72
C ALA A 133 1.47 12.50 30.18
N GLY A 134 1.34 11.38 29.47
CA GLY A 134 1.22 11.38 28.00
C GLY A 134 2.53 11.40 27.21
N CYS A 135 3.70 11.44 27.86
CA CYS A 135 5.00 11.58 27.16
C CYS A 135 5.35 10.30 26.39
N SER A 136 5.09 9.14 27.01
CA SER A 136 5.25 7.85 26.35
C SER A 136 4.39 7.76 25.09
N HIS A 137 3.10 8.15 25.17
CA HIS A 137 2.20 8.13 24.01
C HIS A 137 2.64 9.05 22.88
N TRP A 138 3.12 10.26 23.20
CA TRP A 138 3.63 11.18 22.18
C TRP A 138 4.90 10.65 21.49
N ARG A 139 5.83 10.07 22.26
CA ARG A 139 7.02 9.41 21.70
C ARG A 139 6.65 8.22 20.82
N THR A 140 5.65 7.44 21.22
CA THR A 140 5.08 6.36 20.41
C THR A 140 4.57 6.90 19.08
N VAL A 141 3.75 7.96 19.09
CA VAL A 141 3.24 8.57 17.84
C VAL A 141 4.38 9.00 16.92
N LEU A 142 5.42 9.65 17.45
CA LEU A 142 6.59 10.07 16.65
C LEU A 142 7.36 8.87 16.08
N ALA A 143 7.62 7.85 16.88
CA ALA A 143 8.35 6.66 16.45
C ALA A 143 7.58 5.87 15.40
N PHE A 144 6.30 5.61 15.62
CA PHE A 144 5.46 4.87 14.68
C PHE A 144 5.21 5.64 13.38
N SER A 145 5.16 6.98 13.42
CA SER A 145 5.07 7.80 12.20
C SER A 145 6.35 7.70 11.35
N PHE A 146 7.51 7.66 11.99
CA PHE A 146 8.79 7.47 11.31
C PHE A 146 8.92 6.06 10.70
N ILE A 147 8.51 5.04 11.44
CA ILE A 147 8.49 3.65 10.95
C ILE A 147 7.49 3.52 9.80
N ALA A 148 6.30 4.12 9.90
CA ALA A 148 5.30 4.12 8.83
C ALA A 148 5.87 4.76 7.56
N TRP A 149 6.50 5.93 7.68
CA TRP A 149 7.18 6.60 6.57
C TRP A 149 8.18 5.68 5.87
N PHE A 150 9.07 5.04 6.62
CA PHE A 150 10.06 4.11 6.06
C PHE A 150 9.42 2.85 5.46
N ALA A 151 8.35 2.34 6.08
CA ALA A 151 7.59 1.21 5.55
C ALA A 151 6.92 1.56 4.21
N TYR A 152 6.32 2.74 4.05
CA TYR A 152 5.77 3.16 2.75
C TYR A 152 6.87 3.31 1.68
N LEU A 153 8.06 3.79 2.04
CA LEU A 153 9.21 3.86 1.13
C LEU A 153 9.61 2.47 0.64
N LEU A 154 9.80 1.51 1.55
CA LEU A 154 10.18 0.14 1.19
C LEU A 154 9.12 -0.53 0.30
N SER A 155 7.84 -0.29 0.58
CA SER A 155 6.74 -0.78 -0.26
C SER A 155 6.77 -0.21 -1.67
N GLY A 156 7.03 1.10 -1.78
CA GLY A 156 7.19 1.76 -3.07
C GLY A 156 8.34 1.14 -3.88
N ILE A 157 9.49 0.92 -3.25
CA ILE A 157 10.67 0.30 -3.91
C ILE A 157 10.36 -1.13 -4.36
N LEU A 158 9.71 -1.95 -3.52
CA LEU A 158 9.28 -3.29 -3.90
C LEU A 158 8.29 -3.25 -5.08
N GLY A 159 7.38 -2.28 -5.09
CA GLY A 159 6.47 -2.03 -6.19
C GLY A 159 7.19 -1.76 -7.51
N ILE A 160 8.20 -0.88 -7.51
CA ILE A 160 9.04 -0.56 -8.68
C ILE A 160 9.76 -1.81 -9.18
N TYR A 161 10.40 -2.55 -8.26
CA TYR A 161 11.18 -3.73 -8.61
C TYR A 161 10.32 -4.79 -9.30
N VAL A 162 9.14 -5.05 -8.76
CA VAL A 162 8.18 -5.99 -9.32
C VAL A 162 7.64 -5.51 -10.67
N PHE A 163 7.34 -4.22 -10.80
CA PHE A 163 6.90 -3.62 -12.06
C PHE A 163 7.94 -3.77 -13.17
N HIS A 164 9.21 -3.46 -12.87
CA HIS A 164 10.31 -3.62 -13.81
C HIS A 164 10.49 -5.09 -14.25
N LYS A 165 10.28 -6.04 -13.32
CA LYS A 165 10.28 -7.47 -13.62
C LYS A 165 9.10 -7.88 -14.51
N TYR A 166 7.89 -7.36 -14.26
CA TYR A 166 6.71 -7.64 -15.09
C TYR A 166 6.87 -7.11 -16.52
N ILE A 167 7.45 -5.92 -16.71
CA ILE A 167 7.74 -5.38 -18.05
C ILE A 167 8.66 -6.32 -18.81
N LYS A 168 9.79 -6.73 -18.21
CA LYS A 168 10.72 -7.68 -18.83
C LYS A 168 10.03 -8.99 -19.24
N VAL A 169 9.23 -9.57 -18.36
CA VAL A 169 8.51 -10.83 -18.65
C VAL A 169 7.52 -10.65 -19.80
N LYS A 170 6.83 -9.51 -19.86
CA LYS A 170 5.87 -9.22 -20.94
C LYS A 170 6.58 -9.06 -22.29
N GLU A 171 7.74 -8.43 -22.30
CA GLU A 171 8.59 -8.30 -23.50
C GLU A 171 9.01 -9.68 -24.00
N THR A 172 9.55 -10.54 -23.14
CA THR A 172 9.94 -11.91 -23.51
C THR A 172 8.74 -12.75 -23.97
N ALA A 173 7.58 -12.63 -23.31
CA ALA A 173 6.37 -13.34 -23.71
C ALA A 173 5.83 -12.89 -25.08
N ASN A 174 5.97 -11.59 -25.39
CA ASN A 174 5.62 -11.06 -26.71
C ASN A 174 6.58 -11.57 -27.79
N GLU A 175 7.89 -11.66 -27.49
CA GLU A 175 8.87 -12.28 -28.39
C GLU A 175 8.55 -13.75 -28.66
N PHE A 176 8.26 -14.55 -27.63
CA PHE A 176 7.84 -15.95 -27.80
C PHE A 176 6.56 -16.09 -28.62
N LYS A 177 5.56 -15.24 -28.39
CA LYS A 177 4.34 -15.21 -29.22
C LYS A 177 4.64 -14.89 -30.68
N HIS A 178 5.58 -13.97 -30.93
CA HIS A 178 5.97 -13.60 -32.28
C HIS A 178 6.73 -14.74 -32.99
N GLN A 179 7.60 -15.45 -32.27
CA GLN A 179 8.29 -16.64 -32.77
C GLN A 179 7.31 -17.79 -33.05
N ALA A 180 6.41 -18.10 -32.11
CA ALA A 180 5.41 -19.15 -32.29
C ALA A 180 4.50 -18.88 -33.50
N LYS A 181 4.09 -17.62 -33.72
CA LYS A 181 3.29 -17.24 -34.89
C LYS A 181 4.04 -17.44 -36.22
N LYS A 182 5.36 -17.21 -36.26
CA LYS A 182 6.18 -17.48 -37.45
C LYS A 182 6.30 -18.98 -37.74
N HIS A 183 6.49 -19.81 -36.71
CA HIS A 183 6.59 -21.26 -36.88
C HIS A 183 5.25 -21.88 -37.32
N LEU A 184 4.13 -21.51 -36.69
CA LEU A 184 2.78 -21.97 -37.10
C LEU A 184 2.37 -21.51 -38.50
N GLY A 185 2.81 -20.32 -38.94
CA GLY A 185 2.55 -19.82 -40.29
C GLY A 185 3.32 -20.56 -41.39
N ARG A 186 4.51 -21.07 -41.08
CA ARG A 186 5.34 -21.82 -42.04
C ARG A 186 4.81 -23.24 -42.29
N ASP A 187 4.33 -23.92 -41.24
CA ASP A 187 3.73 -25.27 -41.38
C ASP A 187 2.39 -25.24 -42.16
N SER A 188 1.66 -24.12 -42.16
CA SER A 188 0.47 -23.95 -43.00
C SER A 188 0.81 -23.77 -44.48
N GLN A 189 1.94 -23.13 -44.79
CA GLN A 189 2.37 -22.91 -46.18
C GLN A 189 2.99 -24.17 -46.80
N GLU A 190 3.63 -25.03 -45.99
CA GLU A 190 4.19 -26.31 -46.44
C GLU A 190 3.11 -27.37 -46.71
N ASN A 191 1.98 -27.34 -45.99
CA ASN A 191 0.84 -28.25 -46.21
C ASN A 191 -0.02 -27.89 -47.44
N ASP A 192 0.04 -26.65 -47.94
CA ASP A 192 -0.74 -26.22 -49.13
C ASP A 192 -0.08 -26.70 -50.45
N TYR A 193 1.26 -26.65 -50.52
CA TYR A 193 2.02 -27.12 -51.69
C TYR A 193 2.02 -28.65 -51.89
N GLY A 194 1.48 -29.42 -50.93
CA GLY A 194 1.36 -30.87 -51.01
C GLY A 194 0.01 -31.40 -51.53
N ARG A 195 -0.97 -30.54 -51.84
CA ARG A 195 -2.30 -30.98 -52.27
C ARG A 195 -2.43 -30.92 -53.80
N PRO A 196 -2.40 -32.06 -54.52
CA PRO A 196 -2.68 -32.05 -55.95
C PRO A 196 -4.12 -31.60 -56.19
N VAL A 197 -4.27 -30.51 -56.95
CA VAL A 197 -5.55 -30.05 -57.50
C VAL A 197 -5.97 -31.05 -58.56
N ASN A 198 -6.82 -32.00 -58.19
CA ASN A 198 -7.59 -32.80 -59.12
C ASN A 198 -9.06 -32.58 -58.81
N GLU A 199 -9.67 -31.69 -59.60
CA GLU A 199 -11.11 -31.59 -59.75
C GLU A 199 -11.58 -32.78 -60.63
N PRO A 200 -12.61 -33.51 -60.19
CA PRO A 200 -13.72 -33.69 -61.12
C PRO A 200 -15.09 -33.52 -60.46
N THR A 201 -15.95 -32.87 -61.24
CA THR A 201 -17.40 -32.86 -61.23
C THR A 201 -18.03 -34.22 -60.89
N GLY A 202 -18.97 -34.26 -59.93
CA GLY A 202 -19.75 -35.48 -59.68
C GLY A 202 -20.62 -35.48 -58.43
N ALA A 203 -21.90 -35.16 -58.64
CA ALA A 203 -23.10 -35.53 -57.89
C ALA A 203 -22.99 -36.22 -56.49
N GLY A 204 -23.72 -35.64 -55.52
CA GLY A 204 -24.69 -36.42 -54.74
C GLY A 204 -24.47 -36.58 -53.22
N VAL A 205 -25.53 -36.24 -52.49
CA VAL A 205 -26.13 -37.01 -51.37
C VAL A 205 -25.69 -36.70 -49.91
N SER A 206 -26.62 -36.01 -49.23
CA SER A 206 -27.10 -36.09 -47.82
C SER A 206 -26.25 -35.76 -46.58
N GLN A 207 -26.93 -35.00 -45.70
CA GLN A 207 -26.76 -34.64 -44.27
C GLN A 207 -26.54 -35.86 -43.30
N PRO A 208 -26.72 -35.74 -41.96
CA PRO A 208 -26.05 -34.91 -40.92
C PRO A 208 -25.60 -35.76 -39.69
N VAL A 209 -24.61 -35.35 -38.87
CA VAL A 209 -24.53 -35.85 -37.46
C VAL A 209 -23.95 -34.80 -36.49
N THR A 210 -24.87 -34.28 -35.68
CA THR A 210 -24.94 -33.91 -34.26
C THR A 210 -23.73 -34.06 -33.29
N GLU A 211 -23.66 -33.06 -32.37
CA GLU A 211 -23.36 -33.13 -30.91
C GLU A 211 -21.95 -33.60 -30.44
N VAL A 212 -21.29 -33.09 -29.39
CA VAL A 212 -21.67 -32.88 -27.96
C VAL A 212 -20.63 -31.89 -27.35
N SER A 213 -21.04 -30.73 -26.78
CA SER A 213 -21.14 -30.40 -25.34
C SER A 213 -19.97 -30.81 -24.43
N GLN A 214 -19.50 -29.88 -23.58
CA GLN A 214 -19.46 -29.98 -22.09
C GLN A 214 -18.54 -28.86 -21.54
N VAL A 215 -19.16 -27.80 -20.97
CA VAL A 215 -19.19 -27.40 -19.54
C VAL A 215 -17.92 -26.75 -19.02
#